data_AF-A0A931PP27-F1
#
_entry.id   AF-A0A931PP27-F1
#
_cell.length_a   1.000
_cell.length_b   1.000
_cell.length_c   1.000
_cell.angle_alpha   90.00
_cell.angle_beta   90.00
_cell.angle_gamma   90.00
#
_symmetry.space_group_name_H-M   'P 1'
#
loop_
_entity.id
_entity.type
_entity.pdbx_description
1 polymer ?
#
loop_
_entity_poly.entity_id
_entity_poly.type
_entity_poly.pdbx_seq_one_letter_code
_entity_poly.pdbx_strand_id
1 'polypeptide(L)'
;MSPARVERPVLIPSRPQTLWRAPAVANFFLGGLGAGLYVAALVAAGFRGSPVLALASWLGPALVAAGFVAVALEAGRPFRGLRVLARAGTSWMSRELVVGGAFMAFAVADLVAPAPTLRALAAMAAIGLAVAQGVLLRHARGVPAWNVAIMPVVFLLSALSSGAGLLLLLEVLAGRTPGPVSLGVTLPLLAVAMVVWLGYLTWSDDAAFLAATTALRQGALSIDIVVLGYVGPFVTGALALALTEYAALLIAVAAALMIAGQARAKWALIRRAGDLRPITLPNLTLRGRPS
;
A
#
# COMPACT_ATOMS: atom_id res chain seq x y z
N MET A 1 10.54 -60.63 1.57
CA MET A 1 10.26 -59.26 2.07
C MET A 1 10.68 -58.28 0.98
N SER A 2 9.73 -57.60 0.34
CA SER A 2 10.05 -56.55 -0.64
C SER A 2 10.67 -55.36 0.10
N PRO A 3 11.77 -54.76 -0.36
CA PRO A 3 12.35 -53.60 0.29
C PRO A 3 11.32 -52.46 0.29
N ALA A 4 11.09 -51.86 1.45
CA ALA A 4 10.24 -50.70 1.60
C ALA A 4 10.76 -49.60 0.66
N ARG A 5 9.94 -49.24 -0.34
CA ARG A 5 10.26 -48.18 -1.28
C ARG A 5 10.26 -46.88 -0.47
N VAL A 6 11.44 -46.34 -0.17
CA VAL A 6 11.57 -45.05 0.52
C VAL A 6 11.06 -43.97 -0.44
N GLU A 7 9.79 -43.58 -0.27
CA GLU A 7 9.22 -42.43 -0.97
C GLU A 7 9.97 -41.19 -0.49
N ARG A 8 10.87 -40.67 -1.34
CA ARG A 8 11.54 -39.41 -1.04
C ARG A 8 10.53 -38.29 -1.29
N PRO A 9 10.27 -37.42 -0.30
CA PRO A 9 9.38 -36.29 -0.50
C PRO A 9 9.91 -35.40 -1.63
N VAL A 10 9.06 -35.08 -2.60
CA VAL A 10 9.41 -34.16 -3.69
C VAL A 10 9.23 -32.73 -3.17
N LEU A 11 10.35 -32.01 -3.03
CA LEU A 11 10.35 -30.61 -2.67
C LEU A 11 10.22 -29.76 -3.93
N ILE A 12 9.10 -29.05 -4.07
CA ILE A 12 8.97 -27.98 -5.06
C ILE A 12 9.60 -26.72 -4.43
N PRO A 13 10.70 -26.20 -4.97
CA PRO A 13 11.41 -25.07 -4.38
C PRO A 13 10.60 -23.78 -4.49
N SER A 14 10.94 -22.81 -3.64
CA SER A 14 10.44 -21.45 -3.75
C SER A 14 10.81 -20.83 -5.10
N ARG A 15 9.90 -20.06 -5.67
CA ARG A 15 10.13 -19.29 -6.91
C ARG A 15 9.36 -17.96 -6.88
N PRO A 16 9.82 -16.92 -7.57
CA PRO A 16 9.09 -15.65 -7.66
C PRO A 16 7.71 -15.84 -8.30
N GLN A 17 6.70 -15.16 -7.74
CA GLN A 17 5.39 -15.05 -8.38
C GLN A 17 5.47 -14.22 -9.67
N THR A 18 4.64 -14.56 -10.67
CA THR A 18 4.60 -13.90 -11.99
C THR A 18 3.28 -13.17 -12.28
N LEU A 19 2.29 -13.31 -11.40
CA LEU A 19 0.93 -12.83 -11.61
C LEU A 19 0.77 -11.33 -11.32
N TRP A 20 1.47 -10.82 -10.30
CA TRP A 20 1.37 -9.44 -9.83
C TRP A 20 2.60 -8.67 -10.27
N ARG A 21 2.49 -7.90 -11.35
CA ARG A 21 3.63 -7.16 -11.92
C ARG A 21 3.54 -5.68 -11.54
N ALA A 22 4.16 -4.83 -12.36
CA ALA A 22 4.20 -3.39 -12.13
C ALA A 22 2.82 -2.72 -12.04
N PRO A 23 1.79 -3.12 -12.82
CA PRO A 23 0.47 -2.50 -12.71
C PRO A 23 -0.20 -2.77 -11.37
N ALA A 24 -0.01 -3.94 -10.77
CA ALA A 24 -0.48 -4.22 -9.42
C ALA A 24 0.20 -3.32 -8.36
N VAL A 25 1.50 -3.06 -8.49
CA VAL A 25 2.21 -2.09 -7.66
C VAL A 25 1.63 -0.69 -7.83
N ALA A 26 1.36 -0.28 -9.07
CA ALA A 26 0.74 1.00 -9.37
C ALA A 26 -0.66 1.13 -8.74
N ASN A 27 -1.48 0.09 -8.80
CA ASN A 27 -2.79 0.07 -8.14
C ASN A 27 -2.69 0.25 -6.63
N PHE A 28 -1.84 -0.52 -5.97
CA PHE A 28 -1.64 -0.40 -4.53
C PHE A 28 -1.06 0.94 -4.12
N PHE A 29 -0.14 1.48 -4.93
CA PHE A 29 0.46 2.77 -4.64
C PHE A 29 -0.52 3.91 -4.85
N LEU A 30 -1.09 4.06 -6.06
CA LEU A 30 -2.01 5.14 -6.41
C LEU A 30 -3.31 5.07 -5.62
N GLY A 31 -3.83 3.86 -5.39
CA GLY A 31 -5.01 3.63 -4.56
C GLY A 31 -4.81 4.14 -3.14
N GLY A 32 -3.71 3.76 -2.50
CA GLY A 32 -3.35 4.24 -1.16
C GLY A 32 -3.01 5.74 -1.13
N LEU A 33 -2.29 6.25 -2.12
CA LEU A 33 -1.92 7.67 -2.22
C LEU A 33 -3.16 8.57 -2.30
N GLY A 34 -4.11 8.22 -3.17
CA GLY A 34 -5.35 8.97 -3.35
C GLY A 34 -6.28 8.88 -2.15
N ALA A 35 -6.47 7.69 -1.59
CA ALA A 35 -7.26 7.49 -0.37
C ALA A 35 -6.66 8.24 0.84
N GLY A 36 -5.34 8.14 1.02
CA GLY A 36 -4.62 8.83 2.08
C GLY A 36 -4.66 10.35 1.93
N LEU A 37 -4.54 10.87 0.71
CA LEU A 37 -4.64 12.30 0.43
C LEU A 37 -6.00 12.85 0.88
N TYR A 38 -7.09 12.15 0.54
CA TYR A 38 -8.44 12.54 0.95
C TYR A 38 -8.58 12.60 2.48
N VAL A 39 -8.14 11.54 3.17
CA VAL A 39 -8.22 11.47 4.64
C VAL A 39 -7.37 12.57 5.28
N ALA A 40 -6.13 12.78 4.81
CA ALA A 40 -5.25 13.82 5.33
C ALA A 40 -5.86 15.22 5.13
N ALA A 41 -6.40 15.50 3.95
CA ALA A 41 -7.05 16.77 3.65
C ALA A 41 -8.30 17.02 4.51
N LEU A 42 -9.12 15.98 4.74
CA LEU A 42 -10.31 16.07 5.56
C LEU A 42 -9.98 16.36 7.03
N VAL A 43 -8.95 15.69 7.56
CA VAL A 43 -8.44 15.91 8.93
C VAL A 43 -7.89 17.32 9.05
N ALA A 44 -7.07 17.77 8.10
CA ALA A 44 -6.53 19.14 8.07
C ALA A 44 -7.65 20.21 7.98
N ALA A 45 -8.73 19.91 7.27
CA ALA A 45 -9.90 20.78 7.17
C ALA A 45 -10.85 20.70 8.37
N GLY A 46 -10.59 19.83 9.37
CA GLY A 46 -11.45 19.66 10.54
C GLY A 46 -12.89 19.24 10.17
N PHE A 47 -13.03 18.35 9.17
CA PHE A 47 -14.32 17.89 8.63
C PHE A 47 -15.18 18.98 7.95
N ARG A 48 -14.65 20.18 7.77
CA ARG A 48 -15.30 21.28 7.07
C ARG A 48 -14.93 21.27 5.59
N GLY A 49 -15.74 21.93 4.77
CA GLY A 49 -15.38 22.18 3.38
C GLY A 49 -14.18 23.11 3.33
N SER A 50 -13.19 22.79 2.49
CA SER A 50 -12.04 23.65 2.25
C SER A 50 -11.56 23.49 0.80
N PRO A 51 -10.84 24.47 0.22
CA PRO A 51 -10.27 24.34 -1.11
C PRO A 51 -9.33 23.13 -1.24
N VAL A 52 -8.60 22.82 -0.17
CA VAL A 52 -7.70 21.66 -0.09
C VAL A 52 -8.48 20.35 -0.14
N LEU A 53 -9.58 20.26 0.61
CA LEU A 53 -10.46 19.09 0.58
C LEU A 53 -11.13 18.95 -0.78
N ALA A 54 -11.54 20.06 -1.42
CA ALA A 54 -12.11 20.02 -2.77
C ALA A 54 -11.11 19.47 -3.79
N LEU A 55 -9.85 19.93 -3.75
CA LEU A 55 -8.78 19.38 -4.57
C LEU A 55 -8.56 17.88 -4.30
N ALA A 56 -8.51 17.48 -3.04
CA ALA A 56 -8.36 16.07 -2.65
C ALA A 56 -9.56 15.20 -3.07
N SER A 57 -10.76 15.78 -3.12
CA SER A 57 -12.00 15.12 -3.56
C SER A 57 -12.03 14.89 -5.07
N TRP A 58 -11.21 15.61 -5.85
CA TRP A 58 -10.98 15.35 -7.27
C TRP A 58 -9.78 14.43 -7.50
N LEU A 59 -8.62 14.82 -6.95
CA LEU A 59 -7.35 14.14 -7.20
C LEU A 59 -7.28 12.76 -6.57
N GLY A 60 -7.84 12.58 -5.37
CA GLY A 60 -7.89 11.29 -4.68
C GLY A 60 -8.60 10.22 -5.51
N PRO A 61 -9.86 10.43 -5.92
CA PRO A 61 -10.56 9.54 -6.85
C PRO A 61 -9.84 9.32 -8.18
N ALA A 62 -9.24 10.36 -8.77
CA ALA A 62 -8.51 10.23 -10.03
C ALA A 62 -7.29 9.30 -9.90
N LEU A 63 -6.53 9.39 -8.79
CA LEU A 63 -5.41 8.48 -8.51
C LEU A 63 -5.89 7.04 -8.31
N VAL A 64 -6.97 6.83 -7.55
CA VAL A 64 -7.57 5.49 -7.36
C VAL A 64 -8.02 4.90 -8.70
N ALA A 65 -8.71 5.69 -9.53
CA ALA A 65 -9.15 5.27 -10.85
C ALA A 65 -7.96 4.89 -11.75
N ALA A 66 -6.88 5.68 -11.75
CA ALA A 66 -5.66 5.37 -12.49
C ALA A 66 -5.02 4.05 -12.03
N GLY A 67 -5.03 3.79 -10.71
CA GLY A 67 -4.60 2.51 -10.14
C GLY A 67 -5.41 1.33 -10.66
N PHE A 68 -6.74 1.43 -10.61
CA PHE A 68 -7.61 0.36 -11.13
C PHE A 68 -7.47 0.15 -12.63
N VAL A 69 -7.32 1.23 -13.41
CA VAL A 69 -7.06 1.14 -14.87
C VAL A 69 -5.77 0.38 -15.13
N ALA A 70 -4.69 0.63 -14.38
CA ALA A 70 -3.42 -0.07 -14.56
C ALA A 70 -3.59 -1.60 -14.46
N VAL A 71 -4.26 -2.10 -13.42
CA VAL A 71 -4.51 -3.54 -13.24
C VAL A 71 -5.53 -4.08 -14.26
N ALA A 72 -6.53 -3.28 -14.62
CA ALA A 72 -7.53 -3.67 -15.61
C ALA A 72 -6.92 -3.89 -17.01
N LEU A 73 -5.94 -3.07 -17.39
CA LEU A 73 -5.17 -3.22 -18.63
C LEU A 73 -4.28 -4.46 -18.60
N GLU A 74 -3.64 -4.76 -17.45
CA GLU A 74 -2.84 -5.98 -17.28
C GLU A 74 -3.70 -7.25 -17.43
N ALA A 75 -4.93 -7.22 -16.92
CA ALA A 75 -5.88 -8.32 -17.07
C ALA A 75 -6.43 -8.49 -18.51
N GLY A 76 -6.10 -7.57 -19.43
CA GLY A 76 -6.43 -7.62 -20.85
C GLY A 76 -7.90 -7.39 -21.21
N ARG A 77 -8.78 -7.14 -20.22
CA ARG A 77 -10.25 -7.03 -20.43
C ARG A 77 -10.88 -5.96 -19.52
N PRO A 78 -10.53 -4.67 -19.67
CA PRO A 78 -10.91 -3.60 -18.74
C PRO A 78 -12.42 -3.46 -18.55
N PHE A 79 -13.20 -3.52 -19.63
CA PHE A 79 -14.66 -3.38 -19.58
C PHE A 79 -15.41 -4.59 -19.01
N ARG A 80 -14.75 -5.75 -18.84
CA ARG A 80 -15.34 -6.90 -18.14
C ARG A 80 -15.16 -6.83 -16.62
N GLY A 81 -14.44 -5.81 -16.11
CA GLY A 81 -14.29 -5.53 -14.68
C GLY A 81 -15.61 -5.33 -13.95
N LEU A 82 -16.67 -4.88 -14.63
CA LEU A 82 -18.01 -4.77 -14.02
C LEU A 82 -18.56 -6.12 -13.53
N ARG A 83 -18.19 -7.23 -14.18
CA ARG A 83 -18.55 -8.59 -13.70
C ARG A 83 -17.73 -9.01 -12.47
N VAL A 84 -16.58 -8.38 -12.23
CA VAL A 84 -15.78 -8.59 -11.02
C VAL A 84 -16.50 -8.01 -9.81
N LEU A 85 -17.25 -6.91 -9.95
CA LEU A 85 -18.08 -6.35 -8.86
C LEU A 85 -19.12 -7.35 -8.34
N ALA A 86 -19.71 -8.16 -9.23
CA ALA A 86 -20.68 -9.20 -8.87
C ALA A 86 -20.09 -10.35 -8.02
N ARG A 87 -18.75 -10.41 -7.86
CA ARG A 87 -18.05 -11.42 -7.05
C ARG A 87 -17.52 -10.89 -5.72
N ALA A 88 -18.05 -9.76 -5.23
CA ALA A 88 -17.69 -9.18 -3.93
C ALA A 88 -17.86 -10.16 -2.75
N GLY A 89 -18.79 -11.12 -2.86
CA GLY A 89 -18.95 -12.19 -1.86
C GLY A 89 -17.75 -13.15 -1.79
N THR A 90 -17.07 -13.41 -2.91
CA THR A 90 -16.10 -14.52 -3.03
C THR A 90 -14.65 -14.08 -3.23
N SER A 91 -14.39 -12.84 -3.68
CA SER A 91 -13.04 -12.38 -4.00
C SER A 91 -12.68 -11.07 -3.30
N TRP A 92 -11.51 -11.02 -2.67
CA TRP A 92 -10.98 -9.80 -2.06
C TRP A 92 -10.67 -8.71 -3.09
N MET A 93 -10.28 -9.06 -4.31
CA MET A 93 -10.04 -8.09 -5.39
C MET A 93 -11.35 -7.38 -5.79
N SER A 94 -12.48 -8.10 -5.76
CA SER A 94 -13.80 -7.50 -5.99
C SER A 94 -14.20 -6.56 -4.86
N ARG A 95 -13.90 -6.91 -3.61
CA ARG A 95 -14.19 -6.05 -2.44
C ARG A 95 -13.38 -4.76 -2.48
N GLU A 96 -12.10 -4.82 -2.85
CA GLU A 96 -11.26 -3.64 -3.07
C GLU A 96 -11.92 -2.70 -4.09
N LEU A 97 -12.36 -3.23 -5.23
CA LEU A 97 -12.99 -2.43 -6.28
C LEU A 97 -14.32 -1.80 -5.82
N VAL A 98 -15.15 -2.54 -5.07
CA VAL A 98 -16.40 -2.00 -4.52
C VAL A 98 -16.14 -0.87 -3.54
N VAL A 99 -15.20 -1.05 -2.60
CA VAL A 99 -14.88 -0.05 -1.59
C VAL A 99 -14.21 1.18 -2.22
N GLY A 100 -13.30 0.98 -3.17
CA GLY A 100 -12.72 2.08 -3.95
C GLY A 100 -13.76 2.81 -4.80
N GLY A 101 -14.71 2.08 -5.40
CA GLY A 101 -15.85 2.66 -6.11
C GLY A 101 -16.73 3.53 -5.21
N ALA A 102 -17.02 3.05 -4.00
CA ALA A 102 -17.76 3.81 -3.00
C ALA A 102 -17.01 5.09 -2.58
N PHE A 103 -15.70 5.00 -2.37
CA PHE A 103 -14.87 6.18 -2.09
C PHE A 103 -14.97 7.22 -3.21
N MET A 104 -14.77 6.81 -4.46
CA MET A 104 -14.87 7.71 -5.62
C MET A 104 -16.26 8.34 -5.71
N ALA A 105 -17.32 7.55 -5.53
CA ALA A 105 -18.70 8.04 -5.60
C ALA A 105 -19.01 9.07 -4.50
N PHE A 106 -18.65 8.78 -3.23
CA PHE A 106 -18.94 9.70 -2.13
C PHE A 106 -18.08 10.97 -2.18
N ALA A 107 -16.81 10.87 -2.58
CA ALA A 107 -15.95 12.04 -2.75
C ALA A 107 -16.45 12.98 -3.87
N VAL A 108 -16.89 12.41 -5.00
CA VAL A 108 -17.50 13.20 -6.09
C VAL A 108 -18.87 13.74 -5.70
N ALA A 109 -19.68 12.98 -4.96
CA ALA A 109 -20.96 13.47 -4.47
C ALA A 109 -20.80 14.68 -3.52
N ASP A 110 -19.79 14.68 -2.64
CA ASP A 110 -19.50 15.83 -1.75
C ASP A 110 -19.08 17.09 -2.52
N LEU A 111 -18.54 16.95 -3.74
CA LEU A 111 -18.23 18.10 -4.60
C LEU A 111 -19.48 18.77 -5.17
N VAL A 112 -20.52 17.98 -5.47
CA VAL A 112 -21.78 18.47 -6.08
C VAL A 112 -22.77 18.93 -5.00
N ALA A 113 -22.88 18.16 -3.92
CA ALA A 113 -23.79 18.42 -2.80
C ALA A 113 -23.03 18.30 -1.48
N PRO A 114 -22.24 19.32 -1.09
CA PRO A 114 -21.37 19.24 0.07
C PRO A 114 -22.12 18.89 1.36
N ALA A 115 -21.74 17.77 1.99
CA ALA A 115 -22.40 17.28 3.19
C ALA A 115 -21.40 16.57 4.12
N PRO A 116 -21.39 16.90 5.43
CA PRO A 116 -20.52 16.21 6.40
C PRO A 116 -20.67 14.68 6.38
N THR A 117 -21.89 14.18 6.15
CA THR A 117 -22.17 12.75 6.01
C THR A 117 -21.47 12.14 4.79
N LEU A 118 -21.46 12.81 3.64
CA LEU A 118 -20.75 12.33 2.45
C LEU A 118 -19.25 12.30 2.69
N ARG A 119 -18.70 13.30 3.38
CA ARG A 119 -17.28 13.32 3.77
C ARG A 119 -16.92 12.17 4.69
N ALA A 120 -17.76 11.90 5.69
CA ALA A 120 -17.56 10.78 6.60
C ALA A 120 -17.62 9.43 5.84
N LEU A 121 -18.60 9.25 4.97
CA LEU A 121 -18.73 8.05 4.14
C LEU A 121 -17.53 7.87 3.19
N ALA A 122 -17.09 8.95 2.54
CA ALA A 122 -15.91 8.94 1.68
C ALA A 122 -14.64 8.60 2.45
N ALA A 123 -14.43 9.19 3.64
CA ALA A 123 -13.28 8.88 4.49
C ALA A 123 -13.29 7.42 4.97
N MET A 124 -14.45 6.91 5.39
CA MET A 124 -14.60 5.50 5.77
C MET A 124 -14.30 4.57 4.58
N ALA A 125 -14.77 4.90 3.39
CA ALA A 125 -14.47 4.13 2.18
C ALA A 125 -13.00 4.23 1.77
N ALA A 126 -12.35 5.40 1.92
CA ALA A 126 -10.92 5.59 1.65
C ALA A 126 -10.05 4.73 2.59
N ILE A 127 -10.35 4.76 3.89
CA ILE A 127 -9.70 3.90 4.89
C ILE A 127 -9.97 2.42 4.57
N GLY A 128 -11.23 2.09 4.25
CA GLY A 128 -11.65 0.76 3.85
C GLY A 128 -10.89 0.25 2.63
N LEU A 129 -10.61 1.10 1.63
CA LEU A 129 -9.83 0.75 0.45
C LEU A 129 -8.40 0.38 0.83
N ALA A 130 -7.72 1.22 1.63
CA ALA A 130 -6.35 0.95 2.07
C ALA A 130 -6.26 -0.35 2.90
N VAL A 131 -7.23 -0.58 3.80
CA VAL A 131 -7.35 -1.83 4.56
C VAL A 131 -7.60 -3.01 3.63
N ALA A 132 -8.53 -2.89 2.68
CA ALA A 132 -8.86 -3.96 1.73
C ALA A 132 -7.65 -4.38 0.89
N GLN A 133 -6.79 -3.44 0.50
CA GLN A 133 -5.54 -3.72 -0.21
C GLN A 133 -4.58 -4.60 0.61
N GLY A 134 -4.40 -4.30 1.90
CA GLY A 134 -3.60 -5.16 2.76
C GLY A 134 -4.28 -6.50 3.08
N VAL A 135 -5.61 -6.53 3.20
CA VAL A 135 -6.35 -7.79 3.41
C VAL A 135 -6.29 -8.70 2.18
N LEU A 136 -6.31 -8.12 0.97
CA LEU A 136 -6.13 -8.84 -0.29
C LEU A 136 -4.81 -9.62 -0.30
N LEU A 137 -3.71 -8.96 0.09
CA LEU A 137 -2.40 -9.59 0.23
C LEU A 137 -2.37 -10.63 1.35
N ARG A 138 -2.97 -10.33 2.50
CA ARG A 138 -3.10 -11.29 3.61
C ARG A 138 -3.73 -12.61 3.15
N HIS A 139 -4.68 -12.59 2.22
CA HIS A 139 -5.35 -13.80 1.75
C HIS A 139 -4.62 -14.53 0.61
N ALA A 140 -3.51 -14.00 0.11
CA ALA A 140 -2.66 -14.66 -0.87
C ALA A 140 -1.78 -15.74 -0.18
N ARG A 141 -2.40 -16.85 0.23
CA ARG A 141 -1.75 -17.97 0.97
C ARG A 141 -0.48 -18.51 0.31
N GLY A 142 -0.35 -18.33 -1.01
CA GLY A 142 0.80 -18.78 -1.79
C GLY A 142 2.07 -17.97 -1.54
N VAL A 143 2.00 -16.74 -0.99
CA VAL A 143 3.16 -15.87 -0.77
C VAL A 143 3.34 -15.60 0.73
N PRO A 144 4.35 -16.19 1.40
CA PRO A 144 4.52 -16.10 2.84
C PRO A 144 4.63 -14.66 3.36
N ALA A 145 5.39 -13.79 2.70
CA ALA A 145 5.59 -12.40 3.10
C ALA A 145 4.29 -11.59 3.14
N TRP A 146 3.31 -11.95 2.30
CA TRP A 146 2.03 -11.27 2.21
C TRP A 146 1.00 -11.87 3.18
N ASN A 147 1.11 -13.16 3.47
CA ASN A 147 0.14 -13.93 4.25
C ASN A 147 0.32 -13.75 5.77
N VAL A 148 0.36 -12.51 6.25
CA VAL A 148 0.48 -12.18 7.68
C VAL A 148 -0.58 -11.18 8.13
N ALA A 149 -0.96 -11.25 9.41
CA ALA A 149 -2.08 -10.48 9.96
C ALA A 149 -1.85 -8.97 10.01
N ILE A 150 -0.59 -8.51 10.02
CA ILE A 150 -0.23 -7.09 10.06
C ILE A 150 -0.40 -6.36 8.70
N MET A 151 -0.55 -7.08 7.57
CA MET A 151 -0.64 -6.46 6.24
C MET A 151 -1.68 -5.35 6.08
N PRO A 152 -2.92 -5.47 6.59
CA PRO A 152 -3.90 -4.39 6.54
C PRO A 152 -3.41 -3.10 7.22
N VAL A 153 -2.68 -3.22 8.32
CA VAL A 153 -2.13 -2.08 9.08
C VAL A 153 -0.95 -1.46 8.32
N VAL A 154 -0.05 -2.29 7.76
CA VAL A 154 1.05 -1.81 6.90
C VAL A 154 0.51 -0.98 5.74
N PHE A 155 -0.53 -1.46 5.06
CA PHE A 155 -1.13 -0.76 3.92
C PHE A 155 -1.86 0.51 4.33
N LEU A 156 -2.60 0.49 5.44
CA LEU A 156 -3.28 1.67 5.95
C LEU A 156 -2.28 2.77 6.31
N LEU A 157 -1.23 2.47 7.09
CA LEU A 157 -0.25 3.49 7.46
C LEU A 157 0.58 3.94 6.25
N SER A 158 0.91 3.05 5.32
CA SER A 158 1.55 3.44 4.06
C SER A 158 0.69 4.41 3.25
N ALA A 159 -0.62 4.18 3.16
CA ALA A 159 -1.57 5.06 2.50
C ALA A 159 -1.65 6.43 3.20
N LEU A 160 -1.82 6.45 4.53
CA LEU A 160 -1.91 7.68 5.31
C LEU A 160 -0.60 8.49 5.24
N SER A 161 0.56 7.86 5.37
CA SER A 161 1.85 8.56 5.28
C SER A 161 2.10 9.14 3.89
N SER A 162 1.91 8.35 2.82
CA SER A 162 2.11 8.87 1.45
C SER A 162 1.08 9.95 1.07
N GLY A 163 -0.17 9.80 1.52
CA GLY A 163 -1.22 10.78 1.33
C GLY A 163 -1.00 12.09 2.09
N ALA A 164 -0.53 12.03 3.34
CA ALA A 164 -0.12 13.21 4.10
C ALA A 164 1.08 13.90 3.46
N GLY A 165 2.06 13.12 2.97
CA GLY A 165 3.16 13.66 2.16
C GLY A 165 2.66 14.39 0.92
N LEU A 166 1.75 13.79 0.16
CA LEU A 166 1.16 14.45 -1.03
C LEU A 166 0.41 15.73 -0.66
N LEU A 167 -0.34 15.74 0.44
CA LEU A 167 -0.99 16.95 0.94
C LEU A 167 0.05 18.05 1.19
N LEU A 168 1.09 17.79 1.98
CA LEU A 168 2.15 18.76 2.28
C LEU A 168 2.82 19.29 1.01
N LEU A 169 3.12 18.40 0.05
CA LEU A 169 3.69 18.80 -1.24
C LEU A 169 2.77 19.75 -2.01
N LEU A 170 1.47 19.42 -2.07
CA LEU A 170 0.48 20.27 -2.74
C LEU A 170 0.32 21.63 -2.05
N GLU A 171 0.44 21.70 -0.73
CA GLU A 171 0.43 22.97 -0.01
C GLU A 171 1.64 23.84 -0.40
N VAL A 172 2.85 23.25 -0.41
CA VAL A 172 4.07 23.97 -0.82
C VAL A 172 4.00 24.42 -2.27
N LEU A 173 3.55 23.56 -3.18
CA LEU A 173 3.38 23.91 -4.59
C LEU A 173 2.32 25.01 -4.80
N ALA A 174 1.36 25.14 -3.89
CA ALA A 174 0.40 26.24 -3.87
C ALA A 174 0.93 27.52 -3.18
N GLY A 175 2.23 27.59 -2.88
CA GLY A 175 2.87 28.75 -2.25
C GLY A 175 2.60 28.86 -0.74
N ARG A 176 2.06 27.81 -0.10
CA ARG A 176 1.82 27.78 1.34
C ARG A 176 2.92 27.01 2.05
N THR A 177 3.38 27.49 3.20
CA THR A 177 4.32 26.74 4.04
C THR A 177 3.54 26.06 5.17
N PRO A 178 3.41 24.71 5.16
CA PRO A 178 2.70 24.01 6.23
C PRO A 178 3.31 24.33 7.59
N GLY A 179 2.46 24.71 8.54
CA GLY A 179 2.90 25.15 9.87
C GLY A 179 3.24 24.00 10.82
N PRO A 180 3.68 24.32 12.05
CA PRO A 180 4.04 23.34 13.06
C PRO A 180 2.93 22.33 13.39
N VAL A 181 1.65 22.73 13.30
CA VAL A 181 0.52 21.82 13.55
C VAL A 181 0.47 20.69 12.50
N SER A 182 0.63 21.01 11.22
CA SER A 182 0.63 20.01 10.13
C SER A 182 1.77 19.01 10.29
N LEU A 183 2.96 19.50 10.64
CA LEU A 183 4.12 18.65 10.92
C LEU A 183 3.97 17.85 12.22
N GLY A 184 3.36 18.44 13.25
CA GLY A 184 3.05 17.79 14.52
C GLY A 184 2.07 16.63 14.40
N VAL A 185 1.26 16.59 13.34
CA VAL A 185 0.41 15.42 13.01
C VAL A 185 1.15 14.44 12.10
N THR A 186 1.87 14.95 11.10
CA THR A 186 2.47 14.11 10.05
C THR A 186 3.71 13.33 10.55
N LEU A 187 4.56 13.94 11.38
CA LEU A 187 5.78 13.31 11.87
C LEU A 187 5.49 12.13 12.83
N PRO A 188 4.55 12.23 13.80
CA PRO A 188 4.16 11.08 14.60
C PRO A 188 3.52 9.97 13.77
N LEU A 189 2.66 10.30 12.79
CA LEU A 189 2.09 9.32 11.86
C LEU A 189 3.20 8.55 11.12
N LEU A 190 4.22 9.26 10.64
CA LEU A 190 5.37 8.68 9.97
C LEU A 190 6.19 7.78 10.90
N ALA A 191 6.38 8.18 12.16
CA ALA A 191 7.07 7.37 13.16
C ALA A 191 6.30 6.07 13.48
N VAL A 192 4.97 6.15 13.64
CA VAL A 192 4.11 4.97 13.82
C VAL A 192 4.19 4.06 12.59
N ALA A 193 4.14 4.63 11.37
CA ALA A 193 4.29 3.87 10.14
C ALA A 193 5.63 3.14 10.07
N MET A 194 6.71 3.78 10.51
CA MET A 194 8.04 3.16 10.60
C MET A 194 8.04 1.99 11.58
N VAL A 195 7.48 2.18 12.78
CA VAL A 195 7.40 1.11 13.80
C VAL A 195 6.60 -0.08 13.27
N VAL A 196 5.47 0.16 12.59
CA VAL A 196 4.67 -0.91 11.99
C VAL A 196 5.41 -1.62 10.86
N TRP A 197 6.17 -0.88 10.03
CA TRP A 197 7.01 -1.48 8.98
C TRP A 197 8.09 -2.38 9.58
N LEU A 198 8.81 -1.91 10.60
CA LEU A 198 9.82 -2.70 11.31
C LEU A 198 9.19 -3.92 12.01
N GLY A 199 8.03 -3.74 12.65
CA GLY A 199 7.26 -4.83 13.28
C GLY A 199 6.77 -5.85 12.26
N TYR A 200 6.46 -5.44 11.02
CA TYR A 200 6.18 -6.37 9.93
C TYR A 200 7.40 -7.23 9.60
N LEU A 201 8.59 -6.64 9.50
CA LEU A 201 9.82 -7.38 9.17
C LEU A 201 10.20 -8.43 10.22
N THR A 202 9.65 -8.34 11.43
CA THR A 202 9.86 -9.28 12.54
C THR A 202 8.57 -10.02 12.94
N TRP A 203 7.54 -9.99 12.10
CA TRP A 203 6.20 -10.47 12.49
C TRP A 203 6.10 -11.99 12.69
N SER A 204 6.92 -12.78 12.01
CA SER A 204 6.83 -14.24 12.02
C SER A 204 8.21 -14.90 11.96
N ASP A 205 8.38 -15.97 12.74
CA ASP A 205 9.54 -16.85 12.72
C ASP A 205 9.41 -18.02 11.73
N ASP A 206 8.33 -18.06 10.92
CA ASP A 206 8.17 -19.07 9.86
C ASP A 206 9.33 -18.96 8.86
N ALA A 207 10.04 -20.08 8.64
CA ALA A 207 11.20 -20.10 7.75
C ALA A 207 10.87 -19.59 6.34
N ALA A 208 9.65 -19.88 5.84
CA ALA A 208 9.20 -19.39 4.54
C ALA A 208 8.99 -17.85 4.53
N PHE A 209 8.53 -17.28 5.64
CA PHE A 209 8.40 -15.82 5.82
C PHE A 209 9.77 -15.16 5.90
N LEU A 210 10.69 -15.70 6.71
CA LEU A 210 12.04 -15.16 6.86
C LEU A 210 12.80 -15.18 5.53
N ALA A 211 12.69 -16.28 4.77
CA ALA A 211 13.27 -16.38 3.44
C ALA A 211 12.68 -15.35 2.46
N ALA A 212 11.34 -15.27 2.37
CA ALA A 212 10.66 -14.35 1.46
C ALA A 212 10.90 -12.86 1.80
N THR A 213 11.17 -12.53 3.06
CA THR A 213 11.44 -11.14 3.50
C THR A 213 12.92 -10.78 3.57
N THR A 214 13.84 -11.69 3.23
CA THR A 214 15.29 -11.46 3.36
C THR A 214 15.75 -10.18 2.66
N ALA A 215 15.30 -9.95 1.42
CA ALA A 215 15.64 -8.75 0.65
C ALA A 215 15.10 -7.44 1.26
N LEU A 216 14.08 -7.52 2.14
CA LEU A 216 13.53 -6.36 2.86
C LEU A 216 14.22 -6.12 4.20
N ARG A 217 14.89 -7.14 4.75
CA ARG A 217 15.56 -7.10 6.06
C ARG A 217 17.04 -6.75 5.94
N GLN A 218 17.67 -7.13 4.83
CA GLN A 218 19.11 -7.05 4.66
C GLN A 218 19.50 -6.32 3.36
N GLY A 219 20.71 -5.76 3.36
CA GLY A 219 21.32 -5.10 2.21
C GLY A 219 20.78 -3.70 1.92
N ALA A 220 21.20 -3.15 0.77
CA ALA A 220 20.91 -1.76 0.39
C ALA A 220 19.40 -1.48 0.30
N LEU A 221 18.59 -2.42 -0.18
CA LEU A 221 17.14 -2.22 -0.32
C LEU A 221 16.43 -1.97 1.02
N SER A 222 16.87 -2.66 2.09
CA SER A 222 16.38 -2.44 3.46
C SER A 222 16.68 -1.02 3.91
N ILE A 223 17.94 -0.60 3.77
CA ILE A 223 18.42 0.73 4.13
C ILE A 223 17.67 1.80 3.32
N ASP A 224 17.55 1.62 2.01
CA ASP A 224 16.84 2.53 1.11
C ASP A 224 15.40 2.75 1.56
N ILE A 225 14.66 1.69 1.89
CA ILE A 225 13.26 1.80 2.32
C ILE A 225 13.16 2.54 3.64
N VAL A 226 14.02 2.23 4.61
CA VAL A 226 14.01 2.88 5.93
C VAL A 226 14.40 4.35 5.83
N VAL A 227 15.48 4.65 5.10
CA VAL A 227 16.01 6.01 4.94
C VAL A 227 15.08 6.86 4.08
N LEU A 228 14.73 6.43 2.88
CA LEU A 228 13.87 7.22 1.99
C LEU A 228 12.43 7.30 2.52
N GLY A 229 11.92 6.22 3.09
CA GLY A 229 10.50 6.12 3.48
C GLY A 229 10.17 6.69 4.84
N TYR A 230 11.14 6.76 5.77
CA TYR A 230 10.87 7.12 7.16
C TYR A 230 11.89 8.08 7.76
N VAL A 231 13.17 7.70 7.83
CA VAL A 231 14.19 8.50 8.55
C VAL A 231 14.47 9.83 7.85
N GLY A 232 14.75 9.80 6.55
CA GLY A 232 14.98 10.99 5.72
C GLY A 232 13.83 12.00 5.79
N PRO A 233 12.57 11.60 5.51
CA PRO A 233 11.44 12.52 5.62
C PRO A 233 11.19 13.01 7.06
N PHE A 234 11.44 12.17 8.07
CA PHE A 234 11.31 12.60 9.46
C PHE A 234 12.34 13.67 9.82
N VAL A 235 13.62 13.44 9.50
CA VAL A 235 14.72 14.38 9.78
C VAL A 235 14.52 15.68 9.02
N THR A 236 14.23 15.62 7.72
CA THR A 236 14.00 16.82 6.90
C THR A 236 12.77 17.61 7.34
N GLY A 237 11.67 16.94 7.70
CA GLY A 237 10.49 17.58 8.26
C GLY A 237 10.73 18.19 9.65
N ALA A 238 11.53 17.55 10.51
CA ALA A 238 11.92 18.10 11.80
C ALA A 238 12.85 19.32 11.63
N LEU A 239 13.78 19.28 10.68
CA LEU A 239 14.63 20.42 10.35
C LEU A 239 13.82 21.61 9.86
N ALA A 240 12.70 21.40 9.15
CA ALA A 240 11.81 22.48 8.73
C ALA A 240 11.20 23.27 9.90
N LEU A 241 11.07 22.65 11.08
CA LEU A 241 10.61 23.33 12.30
C LEU A 241 11.69 24.22 12.91
N ALA A 242 12.97 23.84 12.77
CA ALA A 242 14.10 24.58 13.32
C ALA A 242 14.61 25.66 12.35
N LEU A 243 14.59 25.38 11.05
CA LEU A 243 15.13 26.22 9.98
C LEU A 243 13.98 26.84 9.19
N THR A 244 13.25 27.77 9.82
CA THR A 244 12.01 28.35 9.28
C THR A 244 12.21 29.06 7.94
N GLU A 245 13.39 29.64 7.69
CA GLU A 245 13.78 30.24 6.41
C GLU A 245 13.74 29.23 5.24
N TYR A 246 14.08 27.97 5.50
CA TYR A 246 14.13 26.89 4.50
C TYR A 246 12.93 25.93 4.61
N ALA A 247 11.94 26.25 5.44
CA ALA A 247 10.86 25.33 5.79
C ALA A 247 10.10 24.80 4.57
N ALA A 248 9.74 25.66 3.60
CA ALA A 248 9.02 25.23 2.41
C ALA A 248 9.79 24.17 1.59
N LEU A 249 11.08 24.39 1.36
CA LEU A 249 11.94 23.44 0.65
C LEU A 249 12.10 22.14 1.43
N LEU A 250 12.38 22.22 2.73
CA LEU A 250 12.57 21.05 3.58
C LEU A 250 11.29 20.20 3.68
N ILE A 251 10.12 20.85 3.77
CA ILE A 251 8.81 20.18 3.75
C ILE A 251 8.55 19.52 2.39
N ALA A 252 8.86 20.18 1.28
CA ALA A 252 8.71 19.59 -0.06
C ALA A 252 9.61 18.36 -0.24
N VAL A 253 10.87 18.42 0.24
CA VAL A 253 11.79 17.28 0.21
C VAL A 253 11.26 16.14 1.09
N ALA A 254 10.83 16.44 2.32
CA ALA A 254 10.24 15.44 3.21
C ALA A 254 9.02 14.78 2.56
N ALA A 255 8.11 15.57 2.01
CA ALA A 255 6.91 15.09 1.33
C ALA A 255 7.25 14.19 0.12
N ALA A 256 8.20 14.60 -0.73
CA ALA A 256 8.64 13.80 -1.86
C ALA A 256 9.25 12.46 -1.43
N LEU A 257 10.05 12.46 -0.36
CA LEU A 257 10.63 11.25 0.23
C LEU A 257 9.57 10.31 0.79
N MET A 258 8.55 10.84 1.50
CA MET A 258 7.42 10.04 1.98
C MET A 258 6.71 9.34 0.81
N ILE A 259 6.43 10.05 -0.27
CA ILE A 259 5.75 9.48 -1.46
C ILE A 259 6.63 8.41 -2.12
N ALA A 260 7.90 8.75 -2.39
CA ALA A 260 8.84 7.86 -3.08
C ALA A 260 9.17 6.61 -2.26
N GLY A 261 9.38 6.75 -0.96
CA GLY A 261 9.68 5.65 -0.06
C GLY A 261 8.52 4.67 0.09
N GLN A 262 7.28 5.16 0.14
CA GLN A 262 6.10 4.28 0.18
C GLN A 262 5.87 3.56 -1.16
N ALA A 263 6.16 4.21 -2.30
CA ALA A 263 6.17 3.55 -3.60
C ALA A 263 7.23 2.44 -3.65
N ARG A 264 8.44 2.74 -3.15
CA ARG A 264 9.58 1.81 -3.08
C ARG A 264 9.26 0.61 -2.21
N ALA A 265 8.68 0.82 -1.03
CA ALA A 265 8.27 -0.23 -0.10
C ALA A 265 7.24 -1.17 -0.74
N LYS A 266 6.19 -0.63 -1.39
CA LYS A 266 5.18 -1.44 -2.10
C LYS A 266 5.78 -2.21 -3.27
N TRP A 267 6.65 -1.58 -4.06
CA TRP A 267 7.37 -2.28 -5.14
C TRP A 267 8.19 -3.45 -4.58
N ALA A 268 8.93 -3.22 -3.50
CA ALA A 268 9.79 -4.23 -2.89
C ALA A 268 8.96 -5.38 -2.31
N LEU A 269 7.86 -5.07 -1.63
CA LEU A 269 6.95 -6.07 -1.08
C LEU A 269 6.38 -6.98 -2.16
N ILE A 270 5.92 -6.42 -3.28
CA ILE A 270 5.26 -7.19 -4.35
C ILE A 270 6.27 -7.92 -5.26
N ARG A 271 7.40 -7.29 -5.57
CA ARG A 271 8.34 -7.78 -6.60
C ARG A 271 9.57 -8.47 -6.03
N ARG A 272 9.99 -8.14 -4.81
CA ARG A 272 11.17 -8.74 -4.16
C ARG A 272 10.81 -9.69 -3.03
N ALA A 273 9.71 -9.45 -2.33
CA ALA A 273 9.17 -10.37 -1.32
C ALA A 273 7.94 -11.15 -1.83
N GLY A 274 7.86 -11.39 -3.14
CA GLY A 274 6.75 -12.08 -3.80
C GLY A 274 6.98 -13.58 -4.00
N ASP A 275 7.85 -14.21 -3.22
CA ASP A 275 8.22 -15.61 -3.46
C ASP A 275 7.12 -16.58 -3.03
N LEU A 276 6.87 -17.60 -3.85
CA LEU A 276 5.88 -18.63 -3.57
C LEU A 276 6.38 -19.59 -2.49
N ARG A 277 5.48 -20.00 -1.58
CA ARG A 277 5.78 -20.97 -0.52
C ARG A 277 6.27 -22.29 -1.13
N PRO A 278 7.37 -22.87 -0.62
CA PRO A 278 7.82 -24.19 -1.05
C PRO A 278 6.79 -25.26 -0.63
N ILE A 279 6.61 -26.29 -1.46
CA ILE A 279 5.66 -27.38 -1.21
C ILE A 279 6.44 -28.69 -1.11
N THR A 280 6.26 -29.38 0.01
CA THR A 280 6.75 -30.75 0.18
C THR A 280 5.60 -31.71 -0.13
N LEU A 281 5.75 -32.54 -1.16
CA LEU A 281 4.78 -33.56 -1.53
C LEU A 281 5.27 -34.91 -0.99
N PRO A 282 4.71 -35.41 0.14
CA PRO A 282 5.23 -36.61 0.79
C PRO A 282 5.06 -37.89 -0.06
N ASN A 283 4.00 -37.99 -0.89
CA ASN A 283 3.64 -39.25 -1.58
C ASN A 283 3.57 -39.11 -3.12
N LEU A 284 4.33 -38.19 -3.73
CA LEU A 284 4.30 -38.03 -5.19
C LEU A 284 5.22 -39.05 -5.88
N THR A 285 4.64 -40.12 -6.42
CA THR A 285 5.37 -41.07 -7.28
C THR A 285 5.37 -40.57 -8.73
N LEU A 286 6.51 -40.05 -9.19
CA LEU A 286 6.71 -39.73 -10.61
C LEU A 286 6.85 -41.04 -11.39
N ARG A 287 5.83 -41.45 -12.17
CA ARG A 287 5.98 -42.51 -13.17
C ARG A 287 6.95 -42.02 -14.25
N GLY A 288 8.14 -42.61 -14.31
CA GLY A 288 9.08 -42.36 -15.40
C GLY A 288 8.44 -42.69 -16.75
N ARG A 289 8.55 -41.80 -17.73
CA ARG A 289 8.21 -42.11 -19.13
C ARG A 289 9.21 -43.15 -19.64
N PRO A 290 8.77 -44.28 -20.22
CA PRO A 290 9.69 -45.17 -20.92
C PRO A 290 10.29 -44.42 -22.11
N SER A 291 11.62 -44.53 -22.24
CA SER A 291 12.44 -44.04 -23.35
C SER A 291 12.13 -44.75 -24.65
#